data_AF-B2UDD8-F1
#
_entry.id   AF-B2UDD8-F1
#
_cell.length_a   1.000
_cell.length_b   1.000
_cell.length_c   1.000
_cell.angle_alpha   90.00
_cell.angle_beta   90.00
_cell.angle_gamma   90.00
#
_symmetry.space_group_name_H-M   'P 1'
#
loop_
_entity.id
_entity.type
_entity.pdbx_description
1 polymer ?
#
loop_
_entity_poly.entity_id
_entity_poly.type
_entity_poly.pdbx_seq_one_letter_code
_entity_poly.pdbx_strand_id
1 'polypeptide(L)' 'MATPTTDDLAVYRRDHRTLEVFSHLTRGRCSTVFFFEFSSHPSIVPFLIPSYMQGITTELIREAGQQFLQREAAVLPV' A
#
# COMPACT_ATOMS: atom_id res chain seq x y z
N MET A 1 0.04 21.36 -6.81
CA MET A 1 0.22 20.24 -5.87
C MET A 1 1.12 19.23 -6.56
N ALA A 2 2.14 18.70 -5.87
CA ALA A 2 2.99 17.66 -6.44
C ALA A 2 2.19 16.37 -6.60
N THR A 3 2.44 15.61 -7.68
CA THR A 3 1.83 14.29 -7.87
C THR A 3 2.38 13.34 -6.81
N PRO A 4 1.53 12.63 -6.03
CA PRO A 4 2.00 11.69 -5.04
C PRO A 4 2.85 10.57 -5.63
N THR A 5 3.87 10.14 -4.92
CA THR A 5 4.73 9.01 -5.27
C THR A 5 4.65 7.92 -4.19
N THR A 6 5.34 6.80 -4.41
CA THR A 6 5.40 5.73 -3.41
C THR A 6 6.14 6.17 -2.15
N ASP A 7 6.99 7.19 -2.22
CA ASP A 7 7.69 7.76 -1.06
C ASP A 7 6.75 8.53 -0.11
N ASP A 8 5.59 8.96 -0.60
CA ASP A 8 4.54 9.55 0.23
C ASP A 8 3.73 8.51 1.01
N LEU A 9 3.98 7.22 0.78
CA LEU A 9 3.27 6.10 1.37
C LEU A 9 4.18 5.27 2.26
N ALA A 10 3.70 4.98 3.47
CA ALA A 10 4.30 3.98 4.35
C ALA A 10 3.45 2.71 4.33
N VAL A 11 4.08 1.57 4.05
CA VAL A 11 3.42 0.26 4.01
C VAL A 11 3.90 -0.57 5.19
N TYR A 12 2.96 -1.16 5.92
CA TYR A 12 3.24 -2.02 7.07
C TYR A 12 2.55 -3.37 6.91
N ARG A 13 3.24 -4.44 7.31
CA ARG A 13 2.64 -5.76 7.43
C ARG A 13 1.85 -5.85 8.72
N ARG A 14 0.53 -6.05 8.60
CA ARG A 14 -0.34 -6.35 9.75
C ARG A 14 -0.35 -7.84 10.06
N ASP A 15 -0.42 -8.66 9.02
CA ASP A 15 -0.34 -10.12 9.11
C ASP A 15 0.16 -10.73 7.78
N HIS A 16 0.17 -12.06 7.69
CA HIS A 16 0.65 -12.78 6.50
C HIS A 16 -0.13 -12.46 5.21
N ARG A 17 -1.38 -11.98 5.29
CA ARG A 17 -2.27 -11.68 4.16
C ARG A 17 -2.71 -10.22 4.09
N THR A 18 -2.32 -9.39 5.04
CA THR A 18 -2.83 -8.01 5.12
C THR A 18 -1.68 -7.01 5.23
N LEU A 19 -1.69 -6.02 4.34
CA LEU A 19 -0.87 -4.81 4.45
C LEU A 19 -1.74 -3.60 4.76
N GLU A 20 -1.23 -2.71 5.59
CA GLU A 20 -1.81 -1.39 5.82
C GLU A 20 -0.95 -0.33 5.17
N VAL A 21 -1.60 0.60 4.46
CA VAL A 21 -0.94 1.70 3.76
C VAL A 21 -1.35 3.00 4.41
N PHE A 22 -0.37 3.78 4.80
CA PHE A 22 -0.51 5.10 5.40
C PHE A 22 0.04 6.14 4.44
N SER A 23 -0.61 7.30 4.40
CA SER A 23 -0.12 8.43 3.62
C SER A 23 0.43 9.52 4.52
N HIS A 24 1.62 10.01 4.17
CA HIS A 24 2.20 11.18 4.81
C HIS A 24 1.45 12.48 4.48
N LEU A 25 0.74 12.49 3.35
CA LEU A 25 -0.07 13.63 2.87
C LEU A 25 -1.37 13.80 3.66
N THR A 26 -2.02 12.70 4.05
CA THR A 26 -3.20 12.74 4.95
C THR A 26 -2.85 12.56 6.42
N ARG A 27 -1.61 12.15 6.74
CA ARG A 27 -1.17 11.71 8.08
C ARG A 27 -2.07 10.62 8.66
N GLY A 28 -2.52 9.70 7.81
CA GLY A 28 -3.47 8.66 8.21
C GLY A 28 -3.43 7.44 7.30
N ARG A 29 -4.14 6.39 7.73
CA ARG A 29 -4.31 5.16 6.95
C ARG A 29 -5.13 5.48 5.69
N CYS A 30 -4.56 5.20 4.52
CA CYS A 30 -5.20 5.45 3.24
C CYS A 30 -5.78 4.17 2.61
N SER A 31 -5.26 2.99 2.94
CA SER A 31 -5.74 1.74 2.35
C SER A 31 -5.41 0.51 3.19
N THR A 32 -6.17 -0.55 2.99
CA THR A 32 -5.81 -1.91 3.40
C THR A 32 -5.74 -2.78 2.16
N VAL A 33 -4.66 -3.55 2.04
CA VAL A 33 -4.43 -4.48 0.93
C VAL A 33 -4.52 -5.91 1.45
N PHE A 34 -5.44 -6.69 0.88
CA PHE A 34 -5.67 -8.09 1.23
C PHE A 34 -5.15 -9.02 0.13
N PHE A 35 -4.40 -10.03 0.54
CA PHE A 35 -3.91 -11.10 -0.31
C PHE A 35 -4.74 -12.37 -0.06
N PHE A 36 -5.14 -13.02 -1.14
CA PHE A 36 -5.91 -14.26 -1.09
C PHE A 36 -5.11 -15.38 -1.73
N GLU A 37 -5.07 -16.55 -1.10
CA GLU A 37 -4.33 -17.71 -1.65
C GLU A 37 -4.86 -18.17 -3.02
N PHE A 38 -6.14 -17.92 -3.29
CA PHE A 38 -6.79 -18.29 -4.55
C PHE A 38 -6.72 -17.20 -5.64
N SER A 39 -6.09 -16.04 -5.37
CA SER A 39 -6.03 -14.94 -6.33
C SER A 39 -4.63 -14.33 -6.38
N SER A 40 -4.09 -14.21 -7.59
CA SER A 40 -2.87 -13.43 -7.84
C SER A 40 -3.09 -11.91 -7.73
N HIS A 41 -4.35 -11.46 -7.69
CA HIS A 41 -4.70 -10.05 -7.59
C HIS A 41 -5.09 -9.71 -6.16
N PRO A 42 -4.34 -8.82 -5.48
CA PRO A 42 -4.71 -8.36 -4.15
C PRO A 42 -5.95 -7.46 -4.22
N SER A 43 -6.82 -7.56 -3.21
CA SER A 43 -7.92 -6.60 -3.04
C SER A 43 -7.40 -5.37 -2.31
N ILE A 44 -7.54 -4.21 -2.94
CA ILE A 44 -7.15 -2.93 -2.37
C ILE A 44 -8.43 -2.23 -1.93
N VAL A 45 -8.56 -2.03 -0.62
CA VAL A 45 -9.71 -1.36 0.01
C VAL A 45 -9.26 0.03 0.47
N PRO A 46 -9.49 1.07 -0.36
CA PRO A 46 -9.13 2.44 0.00
C PRO A 46 -10.04 2.97 1.11
N PHE A 47 -9.46 3.63 2.10
CA PHE A 47 -10.22 4.41 3.09
C PHE A 47 -10.58 5.77 2.47
N LEU A 48 -11.89 5.96 2.28
CA LEU A 48 -12.57 6.99 1.51
C LEU A 48 -12.07 8.44 1.66
N ILE A 49 -12.07 9.14 0.50
CA ILE A 49 -12.09 10.59 0.16
C ILE A 49 -10.77 11.40 0.23
N PRO A 50 -10.11 11.68 1.37
CA PRO A 50 -8.95 12.59 1.39
C PRO A 50 -7.77 12.08 0.56
N SER A 51 -7.54 10.75 0.52
CA SER A 51 -6.43 10.16 -0.22
C SER A 51 -6.59 10.25 -1.74
N TYR A 52 -7.80 9.98 -2.27
CA TYR A 52 -8.08 10.17 -3.70
C TYR A 52 -8.03 11.64 -4.11
N MET A 53 -8.53 12.54 -3.27
CA MET A 53 -8.44 14.00 -3.48
C MET A 53 -6.99 14.50 -3.52
N GLN A 54 -6.06 13.76 -2.92
CA GLN A 54 -4.63 14.03 -2.96
C GLN A 54 -3.93 13.37 -4.15
N GLY A 55 -4.62 12.57 -4.97
CA GLY A 55 -4.04 11.87 -6.11
C GLY A 55 -3.46 10.49 -5.78
N ILE A 56 -3.75 9.94 -4.60
CA ILE A 56 -3.32 8.58 -4.23
C ILE A 56 -4.27 7.59 -4.90
N THR A 57 -3.79 6.95 -5.96
CA THR A 57 -4.56 5.99 -6.75
C THR A 57 -4.40 4.56 -6.25
N THR A 58 -5.28 3.68 -6.71
CA THR A 58 -5.18 2.23 -6.48
C THR A 58 -3.88 1.66 -7.05
N GLU A 59 -3.42 2.19 -8.19
CA GLU A 59 -2.17 1.83 -8.86
C GLU A 59 -0.97 2.19 -7.98
N LEU A 60 -0.95 3.40 -7.41
CA LEU A 60 0.13 3.84 -6.54
C LEU A 60 0.20 2.99 -5.26
N ILE A 61 -0.97 2.66 -4.69
CA ILE A 61 -1.06 1.74 -3.54
C ILE A 61 -0.53 0.35 -3.90
N ARG A 62 -0.87 -0.15 -5.09
CA ARG A 62 -0.39 -1.45 -5.58
C ARG A 62 1.14 -1.45 -5.72
N GLU A 63 1.69 -0.40 -6.32
CA GLU A 63 3.13 -0.26 -6.50
C GLU A 63 3.88 -0.19 -5.16
N ALA A 64 3.41 0.64 -4.23
CA ALA A 64 3.99 0.73 -2.89
C ALA A 64 3.96 -0.63 -2.16
N GLY A 65 2.85 -1.37 -2.27
CA GLY A 65 2.72 -2.72 -1.73
C GLY A 65 3.73 -3.70 -2.36
N GLN A 66 3.94 -3.63 -3.67
CA GLN A 66 4.92 -4.48 -4.37
C GLN A 66 6.36 -4.15 -3.96
N GLN A 67 6.71 -2.86 -3.87
CA GLN A 67 8.04 -2.43 -3.40
C GLN A 67 8.31 -2.91 -1.97
N PHE A 68 7.31 -2.83 -1.09
CA PHE A 68 7.41 -3.35 0.28
C PHE A 68 7.69 -4.86 0.29
N LEU A 69 6.93 -5.66 -0.48
CA LEU A 69 7.12 -7.11 -0.55
C LEU A 69 8.48 -7.51 -1.12
N GLN A 70 8.97 -6.78 -2.13
CA GLN A 70 10.31 -7.00 -2.69
C GLN A 70 11.40 -6.72 -1.65
N ARG A 71 11.26 -5.65 -0.87
CA ARG A 71 12.20 -5.33 0.22
C ARG A 71 12.14 -6.38 1.33
N GLU A 72 10.97 -6.83 1.74
CA GLU A 72 10.83 -7.91 2.73
C GLU A 72 11.51 -9.19 2.27
N ALA A 73 11.28 -9.61 1.02
CA ALA A 73 11.88 -10.81 0.45
C ALA A 73 13.42 -10.71 0.38
N ALA A 74 13.96 -9.52 0.10
CA ALA A 74 15.41 -9.28 0.06
C ALA A 74 16.09 -9.32 1.46
N VAL A 75 15.32 -9.17 2.54
CA VAL A 75 15.84 -9.15 3.93
C VAL A 75 15.86 -10.53 4.57
N LEU A 76 15.13 -11.53 4.03
CA LEU A 76 15.15 -12.90 4.52
C LEU A 76 16.35 -13.68 3.95
N PRO A 77 17.36 -14.06 4.77
CA PRO A 77 18.40 -14.97 4.32
C PRO A 77 17.80 -16.37 4.12
N VAL A 78 18.11 -16.98 2.96
CA VAL A 78 17.79 -18.38 2.62
C VAL A 78 18.48 -19.34 3.60
#